data_AF-A0A653CAB6-F1
#
_entry.id   AF-A0A653CAB6-F1
#
_cell.length_a   1.000
_cell.length_b   1.000
_cell.length_c   1.000
_cell.angle_alpha   90.00
_cell.angle_beta   90.00
_cell.angle_gamma   90.00
#
_symmetry.space_group_name_H-M   'P 1'
#
loop_
_entity.id
_entity.type
_entity.pdbx_description
1 polymer ?
#
loop_
_entity_poly.entity_id
_entity_poly.type
_entity_poly.pdbx_seq_one_letter_code
_entity_poly.pdbx_strand_id
1 'polypeptide(L)'
;MKWLRDNMGFMTDIQKETESLAQEVFNTGDVYFVPAFKGLYAPYWRKDARGIICGLTAFSTKQHIIRAALEAVCFHTRDILEAMNKDCGIPLTKLHVDGKMIENSLLMQLQADISGIPVIRAQSQDITALGTAMAAGAANGIDAWDIYSEERELVPSDTFLPTSTESERDARYTKWKMAVQRSLGWALAKKSSVMTEERYKLLASIPCGLYIIGSFGLIALSEYLSPAS
;
A
#
# COMPACT_ATOMS: atom_id res chain seq x y z
N MET A 1 6.49 -5.15 10.27
CA MET A 1 6.59 -5.27 11.74
C MET A 1 6.37 -6.66 12.29
N LYS A 2 5.26 -7.36 12.00
CA LYS A 2 5.03 -8.74 12.49
C LYS A 2 6.22 -9.67 12.29
N TRP A 3 6.79 -9.70 11.08
CA TRP A 3 7.99 -10.51 10.80
C TRP A 3 9.21 -10.18 11.69
N LEU A 4 9.46 -8.90 12.01
CA LEU A 4 10.56 -8.52 12.91
C LEU A 4 10.33 -8.97 14.35
N ARG A 5 9.06 -8.99 14.80
CA ARG A 5 8.68 -9.54 16.11
C ARG A 5 8.79 -11.06 16.09
N ASP A 6 8.04 -11.70 15.21
CA ASP A 6 7.78 -13.15 15.23
C ASP A 6 8.99 -13.98 14.79
N ASN A 7 9.76 -13.50 13.80
CA ASN A 7 10.87 -14.25 13.23
C ASN A 7 12.23 -13.79 13.73
N MET A 8 12.40 -12.48 13.99
CA MET A 8 13.69 -11.92 14.42
C MET A 8 13.78 -11.66 15.93
N GLY A 9 12.66 -11.70 16.66
CA GLY A 9 12.64 -11.45 18.10
C GLY A 9 13.07 -10.04 18.49
N PHE A 10 12.91 -9.05 17.61
CA PHE A 10 13.44 -7.70 17.85
C PHE A 10 12.63 -6.89 18.88
N MET A 11 11.37 -7.25 19.07
CA MET A 11 10.39 -6.62 19.96
C MET A 11 9.40 -7.69 20.43
N THR A 12 8.60 -7.39 21.46
CA THR A 12 7.52 -8.27 21.92
C THR A 12 6.12 -7.73 21.58
N ASP A 13 5.90 -6.44 21.80
CA ASP A 13 4.66 -5.73 21.48
C ASP A 13 4.92 -4.70 20.38
N ILE A 14 4.31 -4.93 19.21
CA ILE A 14 4.52 -4.06 18.03
C ILE A 14 3.99 -2.65 18.31
N GLN A 15 2.84 -2.53 18.95
CA GLN A 15 2.18 -1.26 19.18
C GLN A 15 2.94 -0.42 20.21
N LYS A 16 3.44 -1.05 21.26
CA LYS A 16 4.11 -0.35 22.36
C LYS A 16 5.59 -0.06 22.12
N GLU A 17 6.29 -0.95 21.39
CA GLU A 17 7.75 -0.88 21.30
C GLU A 17 8.27 -0.33 19.96
N THR A 18 7.51 -0.44 18.86
CA THR A 18 8.05 -0.08 17.54
C THR A 18 8.49 1.38 17.47
N GLU A 19 7.70 2.30 18.05
CA GLU A 19 8.03 3.73 18.04
C GLU A 19 9.26 4.03 18.92
N SER A 20 9.24 3.60 20.18
CA SER A 20 10.32 3.86 21.13
C SER A 20 11.65 3.27 20.66
N LEU A 21 11.67 2.01 20.20
CA LEU A 21 12.86 1.37 19.67
C LEU A 21 13.40 2.05 18.41
N ALA A 22 12.54 2.57 17.54
CA ALA A 22 12.98 3.28 16.33
C ALA A 22 13.50 4.71 16.65
N GLN A 23 13.03 5.32 17.74
CA GLN A 23 13.47 6.65 18.20
C GLN A 23 14.81 6.63 18.94
N GLU A 24 15.24 5.47 19.46
CA GLU A 24 16.57 5.30 20.08
C GLU A 24 17.74 5.60 19.13
N VAL A 25 17.50 5.56 17.81
CA VAL A 25 18.49 5.92 16.79
C VAL A 25 18.00 7.13 16.00
N PHE A 26 18.91 8.06 15.68
CA PHE A 26 18.56 9.29 14.96
C PHE A 26 18.18 9.03 13.49
N ASN A 27 18.83 8.04 12.85
CA ASN A 27 18.58 7.66 11.46
C ASN A 27 18.82 6.14 11.27
N THR A 28 18.65 5.63 10.05
CA THR A 28 18.84 4.21 9.75
C THR A 28 20.31 3.79 9.64
N GLY A 29 21.27 4.70 9.71
CA GLY A 29 22.69 4.39 9.55
C GLY A 29 23.00 3.76 8.18
N ASP A 30 22.34 4.25 7.13
CA ASP A 30 22.37 3.69 5.77
C ASP A 30 21.81 2.26 5.62
N VAL A 31 21.11 1.74 6.64
CA VAL A 31 20.38 0.47 6.54
C VAL A 31 19.10 0.68 5.75
N TYR A 32 18.91 -0.13 4.71
CA TYR A 32 17.67 -0.21 3.94
C TYR A 32 17.10 -1.62 4.02
N PHE A 33 15.78 -1.71 4.18
CA PHE A 33 15.07 -2.98 4.23
C PHE A 33 14.00 -3.00 3.15
N VAL A 34 14.14 -3.88 2.15
CA VAL A 34 13.09 -4.14 1.16
C VAL A 34 12.28 -5.35 1.63
N PRO A 35 11.03 -5.20 2.09
CA PRO A 35 10.24 -6.30 2.66
C PRO A 35 9.52 -7.13 1.56
N ALA A 36 10.22 -7.51 0.50
CA ALA A 36 9.65 -8.26 -0.64
C ALA A 36 9.45 -9.77 -0.32
N PHE A 37 8.82 -10.10 0.81
CA PHE A 37 8.63 -11.48 1.27
C PHE A 37 7.83 -12.34 0.29
N LYS A 38 6.93 -11.72 -0.48
CA LYS A 38 6.11 -12.36 -1.52
C LYS A 38 6.36 -11.74 -2.90
N GLY A 39 7.54 -11.16 -3.10
CA GLY A 39 7.83 -10.29 -4.24
C GLY A 39 7.37 -8.85 -4.00
N LEU A 40 7.47 -8.04 -5.04
CA LEU A 40 7.03 -6.64 -5.07
C LEU A 40 5.82 -6.49 -5.98
N TYR A 41 4.81 -5.75 -5.52
CA TYR A 41 3.62 -5.41 -6.31
C TYR A 41 3.82 -4.07 -7.02
N ALA A 42 2.75 -3.31 -7.24
CA ALA A 42 2.83 -1.98 -7.82
C ALA A 42 3.88 -1.10 -7.11
N PRO A 43 4.66 -0.31 -7.86
CA PRO A 43 4.70 -0.23 -9.32
C PRO A 43 5.59 -1.28 -10.01
N TYR A 44 6.28 -2.14 -9.25
CA TYR A 44 7.34 -3.01 -9.77
C TYR A 44 6.85 -4.32 -10.42
N TRP A 45 5.84 -4.98 -9.85
CA TRP A 45 5.28 -6.25 -10.32
C TRP A 45 6.30 -7.39 -10.48
N ARG A 46 7.17 -7.58 -9.48
CA ARG A 46 8.28 -8.55 -9.49
C ARG A 46 8.07 -9.70 -8.50
N LYS A 47 7.63 -10.85 -9.02
CA LYS A 47 7.45 -12.10 -8.24
C LYS A 47 8.76 -12.76 -7.83
N ASP A 48 9.83 -12.46 -8.56
CA ASP A 48 11.18 -12.95 -8.34
C ASP A 48 11.93 -12.15 -7.26
N ALA A 49 11.40 -11.01 -6.83
CA ALA A 49 12.00 -10.22 -5.76
C ALA A 49 11.92 -10.95 -4.40
N ARG A 50 12.92 -10.77 -3.54
CA ARG A 50 12.91 -11.29 -2.16
C ARG A 50 13.30 -10.23 -1.13
N GLY A 51 12.91 -10.48 0.11
CA GLY A 51 13.22 -9.58 1.22
C GLY A 51 14.73 -9.46 1.41
N ILE A 52 15.25 -8.23 1.41
CA ILE A 52 16.67 -7.95 1.64
C ILE A 52 16.86 -6.86 2.68
N ILE A 53 17.90 -6.99 3.51
CA ILE A 53 18.40 -5.92 4.36
C ILE A 53 19.83 -5.63 3.86
N CYS A 54 20.11 -4.38 3.51
CA CYS A 54 21.43 -3.96 3.02
C CYS A 54 21.90 -2.69 3.71
N GLY A 55 23.21 -2.38 3.58
CA GLY A 55 23.84 -1.24 4.24
C GLY A 55 24.20 -1.48 5.71
N LEU A 56 24.24 -2.75 6.15
CA LEU A 56 24.69 -3.10 7.48
C LEU A 56 26.19 -2.82 7.65
N THR A 57 26.53 -2.18 8.77
CA THR A 57 27.90 -1.97 9.24
C THR A 57 28.06 -2.57 10.65
N ALA A 58 29.27 -2.57 11.20
CA ALA A 58 29.50 -3.01 12.58
C ALA A 58 28.75 -2.18 13.63
N PHE A 59 28.28 -0.98 13.27
CA PHE A 59 27.49 -0.11 14.15
C PHE A 59 25.97 -0.34 14.03
N SER A 60 25.53 -1.15 13.06
CA SER A 60 24.11 -1.39 12.85
C SER A 60 23.52 -2.23 13.99
N THR A 61 22.46 -1.71 14.59
CA THR A 61 21.72 -2.35 15.70
C THR A 61 20.31 -2.75 15.25
N LYS A 62 19.58 -3.49 16.10
CA LYS A 62 18.18 -3.85 15.83
C LYS A 62 17.29 -2.60 15.62
N GLN A 63 17.58 -1.51 16.34
CA GLN A 63 16.86 -0.25 16.25
C GLN A 63 16.97 0.36 14.84
N HIS A 64 18.17 0.32 14.24
CA HIS A 64 18.37 0.76 12.86
C HIS A 64 17.53 -0.06 11.86
N ILE A 65 17.41 -1.37 12.07
CA ILE A 65 16.59 -2.24 11.21
C ILE A 65 15.09 -1.99 11.41
N ILE A 66 14.64 -1.78 12.65
CA ILE A 66 13.24 -1.42 12.95
C ILE A 66 12.90 -0.07 12.28
N ARG A 67 13.77 0.93 12.41
CA ARG A 67 13.60 2.22 11.74
C ARG A 67 13.61 2.07 10.21
N ALA A 68 14.51 1.27 9.65
CA ALA A 68 14.55 0.98 8.22
C ALA A 68 13.27 0.27 7.74
N ALA A 69 12.64 -0.56 8.57
CA ALA A 69 11.35 -1.17 8.26
C ALA A 69 10.19 -0.16 8.24
N LEU A 70 10.20 0.85 9.12
CA LEU A 70 9.24 1.96 9.06
C LEU A 70 9.45 2.77 7.77
N GLU A 71 10.69 3.16 7.48
CA GLU A 71 11.02 3.91 6.27
C GLU A 71 10.69 3.14 4.99
N ALA A 72 10.84 1.81 4.98
CA ALA A 72 10.46 0.97 3.86
C ALA A 72 8.97 1.05 3.51
N VAL A 73 8.10 1.21 4.51
CA VAL A 73 6.67 1.46 4.30
C VAL A 73 6.50 2.81 3.61
N CYS A 74 7.16 3.85 4.13
CA CYS A 74 7.07 5.19 3.57
C CYS A 74 7.58 5.28 2.12
N PHE A 75 8.68 4.60 1.82
CA PHE A 75 9.23 4.54 0.46
C PHE A 75 8.32 3.78 -0.50
N HIS A 76 7.71 2.67 -0.07
CA HIS A 76 6.70 1.98 -0.88
C HIS A 76 5.48 2.88 -1.16
N THR A 77 5.00 3.62 -0.16
CA THR A 77 3.94 4.60 -0.37
C THR A 77 4.37 5.63 -1.41
N ARG A 78 5.56 6.21 -1.30
CA ARG A 78 6.10 7.15 -2.30
C ARG A 78 6.19 6.54 -3.69
N ASP A 79 6.62 5.27 -3.82
CA ASP A 79 6.66 4.58 -5.10
C ASP A 79 5.28 4.51 -5.79
N ILE A 80 4.22 4.29 -5.01
CA ILE A 80 2.85 4.27 -5.51
C ILE A 80 2.39 5.69 -5.86
N LEU A 81 2.66 6.68 -5.00
CA LEU A 81 2.30 8.08 -5.25
C LEU A 81 2.97 8.63 -6.52
N GLU A 82 4.24 8.30 -6.77
CA GLU A 82 4.93 8.69 -7.99
C GLU A 82 4.33 8.03 -9.23
N ALA A 83 3.89 6.78 -9.13
CA ALA A 83 3.19 6.10 -10.23
C ALA A 83 1.83 6.77 -10.50
N MET A 84 1.04 7.04 -9.46
CA MET A 84 -0.24 7.74 -9.59
C MET A 84 -0.08 9.14 -10.20
N ASN A 85 0.94 9.89 -9.79
CA ASN A 85 1.21 11.22 -10.34
C ASN A 85 1.56 11.16 -11.83
N LYS A 86 2.30 10.12 -12.26
CA LYS A 86 2.62 9.90 -13.69
C LYS A 86 1.38 9.53 -14.50
N ASP A 87 0.46 8.74 -13.94
CA ASP A 87 -0.74 8.29 -14.64
C ASP A 87 -1.82 9.40 -14.73
N CYS A 88 -2.02 10.16 -13.65
CA CYS A 88 -3.07 11.19 -13.57
C CYS A 88 -2.61 12.56 -14.06
N GLY A 89 -1.30 12.86 -14.03
CA GLY A 89 -0.74 14.18 -14.36
C GLY A 89 -1.09 15.29 -13.35
N ILE A 90 -1.68 14.93 -12.20
CA ILE A 90 -2.09 15.88 -11.16
C ILE A 90 -1.15 15.72 -9.95
N PRO A 91 -0.41 16.77 -9.55
CA PRO A 91 0.49 16.69 -8.41
C PRO A 91 -0.29 16.46 -7.12
N LEU A 92 0.11 15.43 -6.36
CA LEU A 92 -0.46 15.18 -5.04
C LEU A 92 -0.02 16.28 -4.08
N THR A 93 -0.97 16.93 -3.41
CA THR A 93 -0.69 18.06 -2.50
C THR A 93 -0.75 17.69 -1.02
N LYS A 94 -1.41 16.58 -0.67
CA LYS A 94 -1.57 16.07 0.69
C LYS A 94 -1.94 14.59 0.66
N LEU A 95 -1.60 13.87 1.73
CA LEU A 95 -1.90 12.45 1.89
C LEU A 95 -2.77 12.23 3.13
N HIS A 96 -4.00 11.76 2.95
CA HIS A 96 -4.83 11.30 4.06
C HIS A 96 -4.48 9.85 4.39
N VAL A 97 -4.37 9.52 5.68
CA VAL A 97 -3.97 8.19 6.16
C VAL A 97 -4.90 7.67 7.25
N ASP A 98 -5.10 6.35 7.22
CA ASP A 98 -5.92 5.60 8.17
C ASP A 98 -5.31 4.21 8.50
N GLY A 99 -5.91 3.52 9.46
CA GLY A 99 -5.53 2.18 9.88
C GLY A 99 -4.52 2.12 11.03
N LYS A 100 -4.27 0.91 11.54
CA LYS A 100 -3.57 0.70 12.82
C LYS A 100 -2.13 1.22 12.90
N MET A 101 -1.45 1.39 11.77
CA MET A 101 -0.06 1.85 11.76
C MET A 101 0.07 3.36 12.00
N ILE A 102 -1.01 4.13 11.82
CA ILE A 102 -1.00 5.60 11.96
C ILE A 102 -0.88 6.05 13.43
N GLU A 103 -1.11 5.15 14.39
CA GLU A 103 -0.87 5.39 15.81
C GLU A 103 0.61 5.72 16.07
N ASN A 104 1.52 5.20 15.24
CA ASN A 104 2.95 5.48 15.32
C ASN A 104 3.25 6.87 14.73
N SER A 105 3.53 7.84 15.59
CA SER A 105 3.73 9.23 15.19
C SER A 105 5.06 9.43 14.46
N LEU A 106 6.08 8.62 14.78
CA LEU A 106 7.33 8.61 14.02
C LEU A 106 7.09 8.18 12.56
N LEU A 107 6.26 7.16 12.32
CA LEU A 107 5.93 6.71 10.97
C LEU A 107 5.23 7.81 10.16
N MET A 108 4.30 8.54 10.79
CA MET A 108 3.60 9.64 10.13
C MET A 108 4.55 10.76 9.75
N GLN A 109 5.47 11.12 10.65
CA GLN A 109 6.50 12.11 10.37
C GLN A 109 7.44 11.63 9.26
N LEU A 110 7.92 10.39 9.32
CA LEU A 110 8.75 9.78 8.27
C LEU A 110 8.03 9.75 6.92
N GLN A 111 6.72 9.52 6.90
CA GLN A 111 5.93 9.53 5.66
C GLN A 111 5.83 10.93 5.07
N ALA A 112 5.56 11.96 5.88
CA ALA A 112 5.56 13.35 5.44
C ALA A 112 6.94 13.75 4.92
N ASP A 113 7.99 13.37 5.66
CA ASP A 113 9.37 13.60 5.28
C ASP A 113 9.76 12.85 4.01
N ILE A 114 9.33 11.62 3.76
CA ILE A 114 9.74 10.90 2.54
C ILE A 114 8.95 11.36 1.31
N SER A 115 7.65 11.63 1.48
CA SER A 115 6.75 12.04 0.40
C SER A 115 6.88 13.52 0.04
N GLY A 116 7.36 14.37 0.97
CA GLY A 116 7.49 15.80 0.73
C GLY A 116 6.16 16.56 0.73
N ILE A 117 5.08 15.95 1.24
CA ILE A 117 3.75 16.55 1.32
C ILE A 117 3.15 16.37 2.73
N PRO A 118 2.19 17.23 3.15
CA PRO A 118 1.46 17.06 4.39
C PRO A 118 0.77 15.69 4.49
N VAL A 119 0.93 15.03 5.64
CA VAL A 119 0.22 13.79 5.98
C VAL A 119 -0.85 14.09 7.03
N ILE A 120 -2.10 13.79 6.69
CA ILE A 120 -3.27 14.07 7.53
C ILE A 120 -3.77 12.75 8.10
N ARG A 121 -3.52 12.54 9.39
CA ARG A 121 -3.97 11.38 10.16
C ARG A 121 -5.37 11.64 10.68
N ALA A 122 -6.33 10.83 10.27
CA ALA A 122 -7.66 10.89 10.87
C ALA A 122 -7.65 10.37 12.31
N GLN A 123 -8.41 11.01 13.20
CA GLN A 123 -8.60 10.56 14.58
C GLN A 123 -9.72 9.52 14.71
N SER A 124 -10.53 9.31 13.68
CA SER A 124 -11.54 8.24 13.68
C SER A 124 -10.89 6.86 13.55
N GLN A 125 -11.30 5.93 14.41
CA GLN A 125 -10.76 4.57 14.44
C GLN A 125 -11.16 3.73 13.22
N ASP A 126 -12.25 4.07 12.53
CA ASP A 126 -12.72 3.32 11.36
C ASP A 126 -13.33 4.24 10.29
N ILE A 127 -12.45 4.77 9.42
CA ILE A 127 -12.88 5.56 8.25
C ILE A 127 -13.64 4.69 7.25
N THR A 128 -13.37 3.38 7.20
CA THR A 128 -14.05 2.47 6.26
C THR A 128 -15.53 2.33 6.63
N ALA A 129 -15.81 2.13 7.91
CA ALA A 129 -17.18 2.12 8.42
C ALA A 129 -17.88 3.46 8.20
N LEU A 130 -17.17 4.58 8.46
CA LEU A 130 -17.70 5.92 8.21
C LEU A 130 -18.07 6.12 6.74
N GLY A 131 -17.18 5.78 5.81
CA GLY A 131 -17.44 5.90 4.37
C GLY A 131 -18.64 5.06 3.92
N THR A 132 -18.80 3.86 4.49
CA THR A 132 -19.96 3.00 4.21
C THR A 132 -21.26 3.63 4.74
N ALA A 133 -21.23 4.17 5.96
CA ALA A 133 -22.38 4.84 6.56
C ALA A 133 -22.76 6.10 5.79
N MET A 134 -21.78 6.91 5.36
CA MET A 134 -22.01 8.10 4.52
C MET A 134 -22.63 7.73 3.18
N ALA A 135 -22.13 6.69 2.51
CA ALA A 135 -22.68 6.22 1.24
C ALA A 135 -24.13 5.72 1.39
N ALA A 136 -24.44 5.01 2.47
CA ALA A 136 -25.81 4.58 2.77
C ALA A 136 -26.71 5.76 3.15
N GLY A 137 -26.21 6.71 3.95
CA GLY A 137 -26.94 7.91 4.37
C GLY A 137 -27.30 8.84 3.20
N ALA A 138 -26.49 8.85 2.15
CA ALA A 138 -26.72 9.60 0.91
C ALA A 138 -27.63 8.88 -0.10
N ALA A 139 -28.11 7.67 0.20
CA ALA A 139 -29.01 6.96 -0.69
C ALA A 139 -30.39 7.63 -0.74
N ASN A 140 -31.00 7.64 -1.93
CA ASN A 140 -32.31 8.23 -2.18
C ASN A 140 -33.37 7.64 -1.22
N GLY A 141 -34.06 8.51 -0.49
CA GLY A 141 -35.07 8.13 0.50
C GLY A 141 -34.56 7.93 1.93
N ILE A 142 -33.24 8.02 2.15
CA ILE A 142 -32.65 8.16 3.49
C ILE A 142 -32.29 9.63 3.74
N ASP A 143 -31.56 10.25 2.80
CA ASP A 143 -31.19 11.68 2.80
C ASP A 143 -30.62 12.18 4.15
N ALA A 144 -29.93 11.29 4.88
CA ALA A 144 -29.33 11.56 6.18
C ALA A 144 -27.93 12.18 6.06
N TRP A 145 -27.32 12.11 4.88
CA TRP A 145 -26.00 12.67 4.60
C TRP A 145 -25.95 13.28 3.20
N ASP A 146 -25.45 14.52 3.10
CA ASP A 146 -25.11 15.14 1.81
C ASP A 146 -23.62 14.93 1.51
N ILE A 147 -23.31 14.06 0.56
CA ILE A 147 -21.92 13.78 0.13
C ILE A 147 -21.40 14.78 -0.90
N TYR A 148 -22.27 15.62 -1.45
CA TYR A 148 -21.93 16.66 -2.42
C TYR A 148 -21.77 18.04 -1.78
N SER A 149 -22.12 18.19 -0.50
CA SER A 149 -21.92 19.45 0.23
C SER A 149 -20.45 19.86 0.25
N GLU A 150 -20.20 21.15 0.08
CA GLU A 150 -18.87 21.74 0.26
C GLU A 150 -18.51 21.85 1.75
N GLU A 151 -19.52 21.95 2.62
CA GLU A 151 -19.42 21.85 4.07
C GLU A 151 -19.30 20.39 4.50
N ARG A 152 -18.13 19.80 4.27
CA ARG A 152 -17.80 18.48 4.80
C ARG A 152 -17.54 18.62 6.30
N GLU A 153 -18.26 17.87 7.14
CA GLU A 153 -17.83 17.65 8.51
C GLU A 153 -16.41 17.07 8.49
N LEU A 154 -15.45 17.90 8.89
CA LEU A 154 -14.06 17.51 8.93
C LEU A 154 -13.90 16.49 10.05
N VAL A 155 -13.66 15.23 9.66
CA VAL A 155 -13.19 14.22 10.62
C VAL A 155 -12.00 14.82 11.36
N PRO A 156 -12.02 14.88 12.71
CA PRO A 156 -10.92 15.41 13.48
C PRO A 156 -9.61 14.76 13.05
N SER A 157 -8.56 15.55 12.85
CA SER A 157 -7.33 15.08 12.22
C SER A 157 -6.09 15.79 12.75
N ASP A 158 -4.99 15.05 12.82
CA ASP A 158 -3.66 15.59 13.07
C ASP A 158 -2.90 15.74 11.75
N THR A 159 -2.11 16.80 11.59
CA THR A 159 -1.33 17.05 10.37
C THR A 159 0.17 17.02 10.67
N PHE A 160 0.90 16.21 9.92
CA PHE A 160 2.36 16.12 9.94
C PHE A 160 2.92 16.83 8.71
N LEU A 161 3.78 17.82 8.93
CA LEU A 161 4.40 18.58 7.85
C LEU A 161 5.80 18.02 7.55
N PRO A 162 6.24 18.03 6.27
CA PRO A 162 7.61 17.69 5.92
C PRO A 162 8.60 18.63 6.63
N THR A 163 9.59 18.04 7.28
CA THR A 163 10.69 18.74 7.97
C THR A 163 12.03 18.60 7.25
N SER A 164 12.17 17.58 6.39
CA SER A 164 13.38 17.33 5.60
C SER A 164 13.45 18.11 4.29
N THR A 165 14.67 18.45 3.89
CA THR A 165 14.94 19.14 2.62
C THR A 165 14.73 18.21 1.43
N GLU A 166 14.43 18.77 0.26
CA GLU A 166 14.27 17.99 -0.98
C GLU A 166 15.52 17.16 -1.31
N SER A 167 16.70 17.74 -1.16
CA SER A 167 17.96 17.04 -1.40
C SER A 167 18.15 15.83 -0.49
N GLU A 168 17.79 15.91 0.79
CA GLU A 168 17.89 14.78 1.72
C GLU A 168 16.90 13.67 1.37
N ARG A 169 15.67 14.05 1.02
CA ARG A 169 14.65 13.09 0.57
C ARG A 169 15.10 12.33 -0.67
N ASP A 170 15.63 13.03 -1.66
CA ASP A 170 16.01 12.43 -2.93
C ASP A 170 17.27 11.55 -2.80
N ALA A 171 18.21 11.93 -1.95
CA ALA A 171 19.35 11.08 -1.62
C ALA A 171 18.90 9.75 -0.97
N ARG A 172 17.98 9.82 0.00
CA ARG A 172 17.39 8.64 0.65
C ARG A 172 16.59 7.80 -0.34
N TYR A 173 15.79 8.43 -1.17
CA TYR A 173 14.97 7.74 -2.17
C TYR A 173 15.81 7.07 -3.26
N THR A 174 16.91 7.69 -3.67
CA THR A 174 17.88 7.09 -4.60
C THR A 174 18.46 5.79 -4.03
N LYS A 175 18.88 5.81 -2.75
CA LYS A 175 19.37 4.61 -2.06
C LYS A 175 18.27 3.56 -1.88
N TRP A 176 17.02 3.97 -1.64
CA TRP A 176 15.87 3.07 -1.65
C TRP A 176 15.72 2.35 -3.01
N LYS A 177 15.70 3.08 -4.12
CA LYS A 177 15.64 2.49 -5.47
C LYS A 177 16.79 1.52 -5.73
N MET A 178 17.99 1.87 -5.28
CA MET A 178 19.16 1.01 -5.32
C MET A 178 18.98 -0.29 -4.51
N ALA A 179 18.33 -0.23 -3.34
CA ALA A 179 18.01 -1.41 -2.54
C ALA A 179 16.93 -2.25 -3.25
N VAL A 180 15.86 -1.64 -3.76
CA VAL A 180 14.84 -2.33 -4.54
C VAL A 180 15.46 -3.09 -5.70
N GLN A 181 16.35 -2.47 -6.48
CA GLN A 181 17.02 -3.10 -7.60
C GLN A 181 17.81 -4.36 -7.19
N ARG A 182 18.47 -4.33 -6.03
CA ARG A 182 19.21 -5.48 -5.48
C ARG A 182 18.29 -6.61 -5.02
N SER A 183 17.03 -6.32 -4.73
CA SER A 183 16.05 -7.34 -4.33
C SER A 183 15.54 -8.17 -5.51
N LEU A 184 15.71 -7.69 -6.74
CA LEU A 184 15.18 -8.29 -7.97
C LEU A 184 16.03 -9.46 -8.45
N GLY A 185 15.42 -10.40 -9.19
CA GLY A 185 16.15 -11.56 -9.75
C GLY A 185 16.64 -12.57 -8.72
N TRP A 186 16.26 -12.41 -7.45
CA TRP A 186 16.77 -13.25 -6.36
C TRP A 186 16.21 -14.67 -6.39
N ALA A 187 14.90 -14.79 -6.57
CA ALA A 187 14.30 -16.10 -6.76
C ALA A 187 14.40 -16.48 -8.23
N LEU A 188 15.14 -17.56 -8.49
CA LEU A 188 15.09 -18.27 -9.75
C LEU A 188 13.66 -18.82 -9.90
N ALA A 189 12.83 -18.12 -10.66
CA ALA A 189 11.53 -18.67 -11.00
C ALA A 189 11.79 -20.01 -11.70
N LYS A 190 11.36 -21.14 -11.11
CA LYS A 190 10.92 -22.25 -11.95
C LYS A 190 9.89 -21.62 -12.87
N LYS A 191 10.11 -21.67 -14.19
CA LYS A 191 9.07 -21.34 -15.17
C LYS A 191 7.84 -22.14 -14.75
N SER A 192 6.91 -21.47 -14.07
CA SER A 192 5.62 -22.04 -13.75
C SER A 192 4.98 -22.33 -15.10
N SER A 193 4.62 -23.57 -15.36
CA SER A 193 3.87 -24.00 -16.54
C SER A 193 2.45 -23.43 -16.59
N VAL A 194 2.12 -22.48 -15.73
CA VAL A 194 0.79 -21.86 -15.65
C VAL A 194 0.76 -20.67 -16.60
N MET A 195 -0.03 -20.87 -17.66
CA MET A 195 -0.21 -20.06 -18.87
C MET A 195 0.82 -20.32 -19.98
N THR A 196 0.92 -21.57 -20.42
CA THR A 196 1.35 -21.85 -21.80
C THR A 196 0.34 -21.25 -22.78
N GLU A 197 0.84 -20.72 -23.90
CA GLU A 197 0.03 -20.26 -25.04
C GLU A 197 -1.07 -21.25 -25.44
N GLU A 198 -0.89 -22.54 -25.21
CA GLU A 198 -1.86 -23.60 -25.50
C GLU A 198 -3.20 -23.39 -24.78
N ARG A 199 -3.22 -23.07 -23.48
CA ARG A 199 -4.49 -22.82 -22.77
C ARG A 199 -5.15 -21.51 -23.21
N TYR A 200 -4.36 -20.49 -23.56
CA TYR A 200 -4.89 -19.25 -24.13
C TYR A 200 -5.51 -19.53 -25.50
N LYS A 201 -4.86 -20.29 -26.39
CA LYS A 201 -5.42 -20.74 -27.67
C LYS A 201 -6.67 -21.60 -27.48
N LEU A 202 -6.72 -22.44 -26.45
CA LEU A 202 -7.87 -23.28 -26.14
C LEU A 202 -9.07 -22.47 -25.62
N LEU A 203 -8.85 -21.46 -24.77
CA LEU A 203 -9.91 -20.56 -24.31
C LEU A 203 -10.31 -19.52 -25.38
N ALA A 204 -9.35 -19.03 -26.16
CA ALA A 204 -9.60 -18.15 -27.31
C ALA A 204 -10.24 -18.87 -28.50
N SER A 205 -10.22 -20.20 -28.52
CA SER A 205 -10.93 -21.02 -29.51
C SER A 205 -12.42 -21.23 -29.19
N ILE A 206 -12.90 -20.78 -28.03
CA ILE A 206 -14.33 -20.74 -27.75
C ILE A 206 -14.89 -19.55 -28.54
N PRO A 207 -15.66 -19.78 -29.63
CA PRO A 207 -16.17 -18.69 -30.43
C PRO A 207 -17.10 -17.83 -29.56
N CYS A 208 -17.03 -16.50 -29.68
CA CYS A 208 -17.95 -15.58 -28.98
C CYS A 208 -19.42 -15.98 -29.09
N GLY A 209 -19.80 -16.68 -30.17
CA GLY A 209 -21.14 -17.23 -30.37
C GLY A 209 -21.61 -18.16 -29.25
N LEU A 210 -20.75 -19.01 -28.67
CA LEU A 210 -21.13 -19.90 -27.57
C LEU A 210 -21.47 -19.11 -26.29
N TYR A 211 -20.77 -18.01 -26.05
CA TYR A 211 -21.04 -17.14 -24.91
C TYR A 211 -22.38 -16.40 -25.11
N ILE A 212 -22.61 -15.84 -26.30
CA ILE A 212 -23.86 -15.15 -26.64
C ILE A 212 -25.07 -16.10 -26.57
N ILE A 213 -24.94 -17.32 -27.11
CA ILE A 213 -26.00 -18.33 -27.07
C ILE A 213 -26.29 -18.77 -25.63
N GLY A 214 -25.25 -18.95 -24.81
CA GLY A 214 -25.41 -19.28 -23.39
C GLY A 214 -26.12 -18.17 -22.61
N SER A 215 -25.75 -16.91 -22.83
CA SER A 215 -26.39 -15.76 -22.21
C SER A 215 -27.86 -15.60 -22.63
N PHE A 216 -28.17 -15.72 -23.93
CA PHE A 216 -29.55 -15.67 -24.41
C PHE A 216 -30.39 -16.86 -23.92
N GLY A 217 -29.81 -18.07 -23.86
CA GLY A 217 -30.48 -19.24 -23.31
C GLY A 217 -30.84 -19.08 -21.84
N LEU A 218 -29.95 -18.48 -21.04
CA LEU A 218 -30.22 -18.18 -19.62
C LEU A 218 -31.31 -17.11 -19.46
N ILE A 219 -31.34 -16.08 -20.32
CA ILE A 219 -32.39 -15.05 -20.30
C ILE A 219 -33.75 -15.64 -20.69
N ALA A 220 -33.81 -16.44 -21.77
CA ALA A 220 -35.04 -17.10 -22.19
C ALA A 220 -35.55 -18.12 -21.17
N LEU A 221 -34.64 -18.84 -20.51
CA LEU A 221 -34.99 -19.74 -19.41
C LEU A 221 -35.50 -18.96 -18.19
N SER A 222 -34.93 -17.80 -17.90
CA SER A 222 -35.42 -16.90 -16.84
C SER A 222 -36.81 -16.39 -17.13
N GLU A 223 -37.10 -15.96 -18.36
CA GLU A 223 -38.43 -15.53 -18.77
C GLU A 223 -39.46 -16.67 -18.74
N TYR A 224 -39.06 -17.89 -19.10
CA TYR A 224 -39.92 -19.07 -19.02
C TYR A 224 -40.22 -19.50 -17.58
N LEU A 225 -39.26 -19.29 -16.66
CA LEU A 225 -39.38 -19.66 -15.25
C LEU A 225 -39.99 -18.57 -14.36
N SER A 226 -40.19 -17.36 -14.87
CA SER A 226 -40.96 -16.30 -14.20
C SER A 226 -42.43 -16.39 -14.62
N PRO A 227 -43.34 -16.97 -13.79
CA PRO A 227 -44.76 -16.88 -14.06
C PRO A 227 -45.17 -15.41 -13.87
N ALA A 228 -45.95 -14.87 -14.80
CA ALA A 228 -46.51 -13.53 -14.68
C ALA A 228 -47.31 -13.41 -13.38
N SER A 229 -46.83 -12.54 -12.48
CA SER A 229 -47.55 -12.01 -11.33
C SER A 229 -47.30 -10.52 -11.25
#